data_AF-A0A6B3F2S2-F1
#
_entry.id   AF-A0A6B3F2S2-F1
#
_cell.length_a   1.000
_cell.length_b   1.000
_cell.length_c   1.000
_cell.angle_alpha   90.00
_cell.angle_beta   90.00
_cell.angle_gamma   90.00
#
_symmetry.space_group_name_H-M   'P 1'
#
loop_
_entity.id
_entity.type
_entity.pdbx_description
1 polymer ?
#
loop_
_entity_poly.entity_id
_entity_poly.type
_entity_poly.pdbx_seq_one_letter_code
_entity_poly.pdbx_strand_id
1 'polypeptide(L)'
;RPAPEPDLARARLEELVRAATHRYAAHAHGSPIMLVHAATAPNAVLRTLPALPRELWAPSLDAAWAASAAVTAAYTPARPAEHPAAPEGLTPEEVFARAAAHGNDHTIKFTDTALDVGGPAALAAALRSIELIPPEL
;
A
#
# COMPACT_ATOMS: atom_id res chain seq x y z
N ARG A 1 -6.14 23.05 -17.68
CA ARG A 1 -6.84 23.61 -16.50
C ARG A 1 -6.32 22.86 -15.27
N PRO A 2 -6.09 23.51 -14.13
CA PRO A 2 -5.89 22.76 -12.88
C PRO A 2 -7.12 21.87 -12.63
N ALA A 3 -6.90 20.66 -12.12
CA ALA A 3 -7.99 19.77 -11.73
C ALA A 3 -8.83 20.42 -10.61
N PRO A 4 -10.15 20.20 -10.55
CA PRO A 4 -10.94 20.67 -9.42
C PRO A 4 -10.44 20.00 -8.13
N GLU A 5 -10.53 20.70 -7.00
CA GLU A 5 -10.01 20.27 -5.69
C GLU A 5 -10.30 18.79 -5.34
N PRO A 6 -11.52 18.24 -5.54
CA PRO A 6 -11.76 16.82 -5.26
C PRO A 6 -10.96 15.87 -6.16
N ASP A 7 -10.85 16.16 -7.46
CA ASP A 7 -10.12 15.27 -8.36
C ASP A 7 -8.60 15.33 -8.10
N LEU A 8 -8.10 16.48 -7.64
CA LEU A 8 -6.76 16.58 -7.09
C LEU A 8 -6.61 15.72 -5.83
N ALA A 9 -7.58 15.70 -4.92
CA ALA A 9 -7.52 14.87 -3.72
C ALA A 9 -7.43 13.38 -4.04
N ARG A 10 -8.21 12.91 -5.03
CA ARG A 10 -8.10 11.54 -5.57
C ARG A 10 -6.70 11.25 -6.11
N ALA A 11 -6.17 12.12 -6.97
CA ALA A 11 -4.85 11.93 -7.57
C ALA A 11 -3.74 11.88 -6.50
N ARG A 12 -3.83 12.70 -5.45
CA ARG A 12 -2.88 12.68 -4.32
C ARG A 12 -3.00 11.42 -3.46
N LEU A 13 -4.20 10.88 -3.29
CA LEU A 13 -4.39 9.57 -2.65
C LEU A 13 -3.75 8.45 -3.49
N GLU A 14 -3.94 8.45 -4.80
CA GLU A 14 -3.29 7.49 -5.71
C GLU A 14 -1.75 7.56 -5.62
N GLU A 15 -1.19 8.78 -5.59
CA GLU A 15 0.25 8.99 -5.39
C GLU A 15 0.73 8.49 -4.02
N LEU A 16 -0.01 8.78 -2.94
CA LEU A 16 0.31 8.33 -1.59
C LEU A 16 0.32 6.80 -1.50
N VAL A 17 -0.70 6.13 -2.04
CA VAL A 17 -0.80 4.66 -2.06
C VAL A 17 0.36 4.05 -2.84
N ARG A 18 0.66 4.59 -4.04
CA ARG A 18 1.80 4.15 -4.87
C ARG A 18 3.13 4.30 -4.14
N ALA A 19 3.38 5.46 -3.56
CA ALA A 19 4.62 5.75 -2.85
C ALA A 19 4.80 4.85 -1.62
N ALA A 20 3.75 4.67 -0.80
CA ALA A 20 3.80 3.81 0.37
C ALA A 20 4.02 2.34 -0.01
N THR A 21 3.33 1.86 -1.06
CA THR A 21 3.48 0.49 -1.57
C THR A 21 4.91 0.21 -2.03
N HIS A 22 5.49 1.10 -2.86
CA HIS A 22 6.87 0.92 -3.32
C HIS A 22 7.88 1.03 -2.17
N ARG A 23 7.66 1.95 -1.23
CA ARG A 23 8.54 2.14 -0.06
C ARG A 23 8.60 0.89 0.83
N TYR A 24 7.50 0.14 0.92
CA TYR A 24 7.37 -1.06 1.73
C TYR A 24 8.48 -2.08 1.43
N ALA A 25 8.79 -2.33 0.15
CA ALA A 25 9.79 -3.31 -0.26
C ALA A 25 11.13 -3.18 0.49
N ALA A 26 11.62 -1.95 0.66
CA ALA A 26 12.91 -1.69 1.30
C ALA A 26 12.82 -1.47 2.83
N HIS A 27 11.68 -1.04 3.36
CA HIS A 27 11.57 -0.55 4.76
C HIS A 27 10.70 -1.42 5.67
N ALA A 28 9.93 -2.35 5.12
CA ALA A 28 8.99 -3.17 5.88
C ALA A 28 9.65 -3.94 7.03
N HIS A 29 10.93 -4.29 6.91
CA HIS A 29 11.67 -5.08 7.91
C HIS A 29 11.71 -4.45 9.31
N GLY A 30 11.45 -3.14 9.47
CA GLY A 30 11.33 -2.52 10.80
C GLY A 30 10.05 -2.91 11.54
N SER A 31 8.91 -2.94 10.85
CA SER A 31 7.64 -3.41 11.39
C SER A 31 6.69 -3.77 10.25
N PRO A 32 6.77 -5.01 9.72
CA PRO A 32 6.09 -5.38 8.47
C PRO A 32 4.57 -5.21 8.59
N ILE A 33 4.00 -5.73 9.67
CA ILE A 33 2.57 -5.65 9.98
C ILE A 33 2.12 -4.19 10.12
N MET A 34 2.87 -3.33 10.80
CA MET A 34 2.43 -1.94 10.95
C MET A 34 2.57 -1.15 9.64
N LEU A 35 3.64 -1.39 8.87
CA LEU A 35 3.93 -0.62 7.68
C LEU A 35 3.00 -0.92 6.49
N VAL A 36 2.29 -2.06 6.45
CA VAL A 36 1.26 -2.26 5.41
C VAL A 36 0.16 -1.20 5.51
N HIS A 37 -0.15 -0.71 6.73
CA HIS A 37 -1.22 0.26 6.95
C HIS A 37 -0.94 1.60 6.29
N ALA A 38 0.33 1.97 6.09
CA ALA A 38 0.70 3.20 5.39
C ALA A 38 0.23 3.21 3.93
N ALA A 39 0.01 2.04 3.32
CA ALA A 39 -0.53 1.89 1.96
C ALA A 39 -2.00 1.47 1.96
N THR A 40 -2.39 0.54 2.83
CA THR A 40 -3.73 -0.06 2.77
C THR A 40 -4.81 0.89 3.30
N ALA A 41 -4.50 1.71 4.30
CA ALA A 41 -5.45 2.70 4.82
C ALA A 41 -5.79 3.80 3.79
N PRO A 42 -4.82 4.49 3.14
CA PRO A 42 -5.16 5.45 2.09
C PRO A 42 -5.79 4.79 0.87
N ASN A 43 -5.49 3.52 0.56
CA ASN A 43 -6.16 2.83 -0.55
C ASN A 43 -7.63 2.53 -0.25
N ALA A 44 -7.96 2.14 0.99
CA ALA A 44 -9.35 1.99 1.42
C ALA A 44 -10.13 3.31 1.33
N VAL A 45 -9.51 4.42 1.73
CA VAL A 45 -10.09 5.77 1.56
C VAL A 45 -10.30 6.09 0.07
N LEU A 46 -9.29 5.87 -0.77
CA LEU A 46 -9.35 6.09 -2.22
C LEU A 46 -10.52 5.32 -2.87
N ARG A 47 -10.67 4.04 -2.54
CA ARG A 47 -11.75 3.17 -3.02
C ARG A 47 -13.13 3.62 -2.52
N THR A 48 -13.19 4.30 -1.37
CA THR A 48 -14.45 4.80 -0.78
C THR A 48 -14.89 6.14 -1.40
N LEU A 49 -13.97 6.95 -1.95
CA LEU A 49 -14.30 8.28 -2.48
C LEU A 49 -15.52 8.35 -3.42
N PRO A 50 -15.72 7.44 -4.40
CA PRO A 50 -16.88 7.50 -5.30
C PRO A 50 -18.25 7.44 -4.58
N ALA A 51 -18.29 6.90 -3.36
CA ALA A 51 -19.51 6.81 -2.55
C ALA A 51 -19.71 8.01 -1.60
N LEU A 52 -18.73 8.91 -1.49
CA LEU A 52 -18.77 10.07 -0.60
C LEU A 52 -19.18 11.34 -1.36
N PRO A 53 -19.89 12.28 -0.69
CA PRO A 53 -20.02 13.66 -1.16
C PRO A 53 -18.64 14.26 -1.52
N ARG A 54 -18.56 15.01 -2.62
CA ARG A 54 -17.28 15.49 -3.18
C ARG A 54 -16.54 16.43 -2.22
N GLU A 55 -17.27 17.14 -1.36
CA GLU A 55 -16.74 18.00 -0.30
C GLU A 55 -15.96 17.22 0.78
N LEU A 56 -16.16 15.90 0.90
CA LEU A 56 -15.42 15.06 1.85
C LEU A 56 -14.11 14.53 1.29
N TRP A 57 -13.82 14.71 0.00
CA TRP A 57 -12.64 14.08 -0.62
C TRP A 57 -11.32 14.71 -0.13
N ALA A 58 -11.25 16.03 -0.02
CA ALA A 58 -10.07 16.70 0.52
C ALA A 58 -9.83 16.40 2.02
N PRO A 59 -10.83 16.48 2.93
CA PRO A 59 -10.67 16.03 4.31
C PRO A 59 -10.27 14.56 4.45
N SER A 60 -10.76 13.70 3.55
CA SER A 60 -10.39 12.28 3.51
C SER A 60 -8.92 12.08 3.13
N LEU A 61 -8.41 12.85 2.15
CA LEU A 61 -6.98 12.88 1.85
C LEU A 61 -6.16 13.33 3.05
N ASP A 62 -6.54 14.42 3.72
CA ASP A 62 -5.78 14.97 4.86
C ASP A 62 -5.67 13.93 5.99
N ALA A 63 -6.77 13.27 6.32
CA ALA A 63 -6.80 12.21 7.32
C ALA A 63 -5.93 11.01 6.93
N ALA A 64 -6.05 10.56 5.67
CA ALA A 64 -5.26 9.44 5.15
C ALA A 64 -3.75 9.76 5.13
N TRP A 65 -3.39 10.98 4.72
CA TRP A 65 -2.01 11.46 4.70
C TRP A 65 -1.44 11.49 6.12
N ALA A 66 -2.17 12.08 7.07
CA ALA A 66 -1.72 12.16 8.46
C ALA A 66 -1.50 10.77 9.08
N ALA A 67 -2.43 9.84 8.83
CA ALA A 67 -2.29 8.45 9.30
C ALA A 67 -1.09 7.74 8.66
N SER A 68 -0.93 7.83 7.34
CA SER A 68 0.22 7.23 6.64
C SER A 68 1.55 7.83 7.09
N ALA A 69 1.61 9.14 7.30
CA ALA A 69 2.79 9.84 7.81
C ALA A 69 3.13 9.40 9.23
N ALA A 70 2.15 9.29 10.12
CA ALA A 70 2.34 8.84 11.50
C ALA A 70 2.86 7.39 11.56
N VAL A 71 2.25 6.47 10.82
CA VAL A 71 2.71 5.07 10.73
C VAL A 71 4.13 5.01 10.15
N THR A 72 4.39 5.75 9.07
CA THR A 72 5.72 5.78 8.46
C THR A 72 6.75 6.30 9.45
N ALA A 73 6.49 7.41 10.14
CA ALA A 73 7.42 8.01 11.09
C ALA A 73 7.70 7.11 12.31
N ALA A 74 6.68 6.42 12.83
CA ALA A 74 6.81 5.59 14.02
C ALA A 74 7.56 4.27 13.76
N TYR A 75 7.39 3.68 12.57
CA TYR A 75 7.79 2.29 12.34
C TYR A 75 8.87 2.11 11.26
N THR A 76 9.18 3.14 10.47
CA THR A 76 10.23 3.02 9.44
C THR A 76 11.60 2.90 10.11
N PRO A 77 12.39 1.89 9.75
CA PRO A 77 13.78 1.79 10.18
C PRO A 77 14.63 2.93 9.58
N ALA A 78 15.74 3.26 10.25
CA ALA A 78 16.60 4.37 9.82
C ALA A 78 17.28 4.16 8.45
N ARG A 79 17.45 2.91 8.02
CA ARG A 79 18.07 2.57 6.73
C ARG A 79 17.18 1.63 5.91
N PRO A 80 17.15 1.78 4.58
CA PRO A 80 16.54 0.79 3.70
C PRO A 80 17.36 -0.51 3.72
N ALA A 81 16.68 -1.63 3.48
CA ALA A 81 17.30 -2.89 3.11
C ALA A 81 17.14 -3.11 1.59
N GLU A 82 18.10 -3.81 0.99
CA GLU A 82 17.96 -4.29 -0.38
C GLU A 82 16.85 -5.34 -0.45
N HIS A 83 16.02 -5.26 -1.48
CA HIS A 83 15.00 -6.25 -1.78
C HIS A 83 14.98 -6.49 -3.29
N PRO A 84 15.04 -7.77 -3.75
CA PRO A 84 15.04 -8.07 -5.17
C PRO A 84 13.76 -7.56 -5.85
N ALA A 85 13.90 -7.22 -7.13
CA ALA A 85 12.76 -6.99 -7.99
C ALA A 85 11.90 -8.27 -8.09
N ALA A 86 10.63 -8.09 -8.47
CA ALA A 86 9.77 -9.24 -8.77
C ALA A 86 10.39 -10.04 -9.93
N PRO A 87 10.36 -11.39 -9.86
CA PRO A 87 10.75 -12.25 -10.97
C PRO A 87 10.05 -11.86 -12.28
N GLU A 88 10.77 -11.97 -13.39
CA GLU A 88 10.18 -11.79 -14.72
C GLU A 88 9.07 -12.82 -14.95
N GLY A 89 7.97 -12.38 -15.58
CA GLY A 89 6.83 -13.24 -15.89
C GLY A 89 5.89 -13.53 -14.70
N LEU A 90 6.22 -13.10 -13.48
CA LEU A 90 5.33 -13.24 -12.33
C LEU A 90 4.05 -12.45 -12.55
N THR A 91 2.90 -13.10 -12.40
CA THR A 91 1.60 -12.46 -12.62
C THR A 91 0.97 -11.92 -11.32
N PRO A 92 0.15 -10.86 -11.38
CA PRO A 92 -0.66 -10.40 -10.26
C PRO A 92 -1.48 -11.52 -9.58
N GLU A 93 -2.07 -12.41 -10.38
CA GLU A 93 -2.93 -13.50 -9.92
C GLU A 93 -2.13 -14.54 -9.12
N GLU A 94 -0.91 -14.86 -9.56
CA GLU A 94 -0.02 -15.77 -8.82
C GLU A 94 0.36 -15.20 -7.46
N VAL A 95 0.65 -13.89 -7.37
CA VAL A 95 0.99 -13.23 -6.12
C VAL A 95 -0.23 -13.21 -5.18
N PHE A 96 -1.42 -12.90 -5.70
CA PHE A 96 -2.63 -12.91 -4.90
C PHE A 96 -2.99 -14.32 -4.40
N ALA A 97 -2.83 -15.35 -5.24
CA ALA A 97 -3.03 -16.73 -4.83
C ALA A 97 -2.09 -17.14 -3.68
N ARG A 98 -0.82 -16.71 -3.73
CA ARG A 98 0.14 -16.93 -2.62
C ARG A 98 -0.28 -16.19 -1.35
N ALA A 99 -0.73 -14.94 -1.46
CA ALA A 99 -1.21 -14.17 -0.31
C ALA A 99 -2.47 -14.80 0.31
N ALA A 100 -3.41 -15.27 -0.51
CA ALA A 100 -4.60 -15.97 -0.05
C ALA A 100 -4.26 -17.30 0.65
N ALA A 101 -3.34 -18.09 0.09
CA ALA A 101 -2.85 -19.32 0.71
C ALA A 101 -2.06 -19.07 2.00
N HIS A 102 -1.41 -17.91 2.12
CA HIS A 102 -0.69 -17.47 3.32
C HIS A 102 -1.64 -17.15 4.49
N GLY A 103 -2.90 -16.81 4.23
CA GLY A 103 -3.96 -16.66 5.23
C GLY A 103 -3.90 -15.38 6.07
N ASN A 104 -2.74 -14.74 6.22
CA ASN A 104 -2.65 -13.50 7.02
C ASN A 104 -3.35 -12.32 6.33
N ASP A 105 -4.33 -11.73 7.02
CA ASP A 105 -5.12 -10.57 6.55
C ASP A 105 -4.24 -9.39 6.12
N HIS A 106 -3.10 -9.15 6.78
CA HIS A 106 -2.19 -8.05 6.47
C HIS A 106 -1.50 -8.24 5.12
N THR A 107 -1.12 -9.48 4.83
CA THR A 107 -0.51 -9.87 3.56
C THR A 107 -1.54 -9.81 2.45
N ILE A 108 -2.76 -10.31 2.69
CA ILE A 108 -3.85 -10.29 1.70
C ILE A 108 -4.24 -8.85 1.33
N LYS A 109 -4.53 -8.00 2.31
CA LYS A 109 -4.94 -6.60 2.08
C LYS A 109 -3.84 -5.78 1.40
N PHE A 110 -2.58 -6.03 1.76
CA PHE A 110 -1.45 -5.34 1.15
C PHE A 110 -1.22 -5.81 -0.29
N THR A 111 -1.36 -7.11 -0.55
CA THR A 111 -1.25 -7.65 -1.91
C THR A 111 -2.34 -7.08 -2.81
N ASP A 112 -3.60 -7.05 -2.36
CA ASP A 112 -4.71 -6.39 -3.06
C ASP A 112 -4.39 -4.91 -3.39
N THR A 113 -3.88 -4.16 -2.42
CA THR A 113 -3.44 -2.77 -2.63
C THR A 113 -2.30 -2.66 -3.65
N ALA A 114 -1.33 -3.58 -3.62
CA ALA A 114 -0.23 -3.59 -4.57
C ALA A 114 -0.70 -3.90 -6.00
N LEU A 115 -1.75 -4.71 -6.16
CA LEU A 115 -2.33 -4.98 -7.48
C LEU A 115 -3.01 -3.74 -8.08
N ASP A 116 -3.70 -2.93 -7.27
CA ASP A 116 -4.23 -1.62 -7.72
C ASP A 116 -3.11 -0.68 -8.21
N VAL A 117 -1.96 -0.69 -7.52
CA VAL A 117 -0.79 0.14 -7.89
C VAL A 117 -0.16 -0.34 -9.19
N GLY A 118 -0.04 -1.66 -9.33
CA GLY A 118 0.47 -2.33 -10.52
C GLY A 118 1.99 -2.23 -10.72
N GLY A 119 2.48 -3.09 -11.62
CA GLY A 119 3.87 -3.10 -12.07
C GLY A 119 4.84 -3.88 -11.15
N PRO A 120 6.08 -4.12 -11.63
CA PRO A 120 7.02 -5.02 -10.96
C PRO A 120 7.42 -4.60 -9.54
N ALA A 121 7.51 -3.29 -9.28
CA ALA A 121 7.86 -2.77 -7.95
C ALA A 121 6.77 -3.05 -6.91
N ALA A 122 5.48 -2.94 -7.29
CA ALA A 122 4.37 -3.27 -6.41
C ALA A 122 4.28 -4.78 -6.16
N LEU A 123 4.49 -5.61 -7.18
CA LEU A 123 4.56 -7.07 -7.02
C LEU A 123 5.71 -7.50 -6.11
N ALA A 124 6.88 -6.85 -6.22
CA ALA A 124 8.02 -7.09 -5.34
C ALA A 124 7.68 -6.78 -3.88
N ALA A 125 6.98 -5.66 -3.64
CA ALA A 125 6.53 -5.28 -2.31
C ALA A 125 5.49 -6.27 -1.75
N ALA A 126 4.57 -6.77 -2.58
CA ALA A 126 3.59 -7.78 -2.17
C ALA A 126 4.27 -9.09 -1.77
N LEU A 127 5.22 -9.58 -2.58
CA LEU A 127 6.05 -10.74 -2.21
C LEU A 127 6.81 -10.50 -0.90
N ARG A 128 7.32 -9.28 -0.68
CA ARG A 128 7.99 -8.92 0.57
C ARG A 128 7.06 -8.99 1.78
N SER A 129 5.77 -8.71 1.61
CA SER A 129 4.79 -8.86 2.70
C SER A 129 4.55 -10.33 3.05
N ILE A 130 4.49 -11.22 2.06
CA ILE A 130 4.38 -12.68 2.25
C ILE A 130 5.61 -13.23 2.97
N GLU A 131 6.80 -12.69 2.69
CA GLU A 131 8.05 -13.14 3.32
C GLU A 131 8.18 -12.70 4.78
N LEU A 132 7.80 -11.45 5.09
CA LEU A 132 8.10 -10.83 6.38
C LEU A 132 7.00 -10.99 7.44
N ILE A 133 5.76 -11.26 7.02
CA ILE A 133 4.62 -11.40 7.92
C ILE A 133 4.37 -12.90 8.13
N PRO A 134 4.28 -13.40 9.38
CA PRO A 134 3.97 -14.81 9.63
C PRO A 134 2.57 -15.21 9.13
N PRO A 135 2.37 -16.44 8.62
CA PRO A 135 1.05 -16.95 8.26
C PRO A 135 0.14 -17.09 9.49
N GLU A 136 -1.17 -17.01 9.28
CA GLU A 136 -2.14 -17.40 10.31
C GLU A 136 -2.30 -18.94 10.31
N LEU A 137 -2.37 -19.52 11.51
CA LEU A 137 -2.48 -20.97 11.76
C LEU A 137 -3.90 -21.50 11.55
#